data_AF-A0A918P1A9-F1
#
_entry.id   AF-A0A918P1A9-F1
#
_cell.length_a   1.000
_cell.length_b   1.000
_cell.length_c   1.000
_cell.angle_alpha   90.00
_cell.angle_beta   90.00
_cell.angle_gamma   90.00
#
_symmetry.space_group_name_H-M   'P 1'
#
loop_
_entity.id
_entity.type
_entity.pdbx_description
1 polymer ?
#
loop_
_entity_poly.entity_id
_entity_poly.type
_entity_poly.pdbx_seq_one_letter_code
_entity_poly.pdbx_strand_id
1 'polypeptide(L)'
;MSHARAGAAHEALIGRGVLVNDEEGLKVGPEGLAWFRWMGIDAGEVANGRRALCRACLDWSERRHHLAGALGAALFEWVLALGWARRVPDSRIVICTPQGEASFRGLFE
;
A
#
# COMPACT_ATOMS: atom_id res chain seq x y z
N MET A 1 9.85 16.31 4.97
CA MET A 1 8.40 16.46 4.65
C MET A 1 7.98 15.27 3.81
N SER A 2 7.40 14.22 4.41
CA SER A 2 6.59 13.17 3.74
C SER A 2 6.22 12.11 4.79
N HIS A 3 5.38 12.50 5.76
CA HIS A 3 4.77 11.61 6.75
C HIS A 3 3.38 12.19 7.04
N ALA A 4 2.51 12.34 6.03
CA ALA A 4 1.10 12.70 6.30
C ALA A 4 0.11 11.92 5.42
N ARG A 5 0.54 10.91 4.68
CA ARG A 5 -0.16 10.45 3.46
C ARG A 5 -0.39 8.95 3.38
N ALA A 6 0.33 8.13 4.14
CA ALA A 6 0.12 6.68 4.13
C ALA A 6 -1.19 6.28 4.81
N GLY A 7 -1.63 7.07 5.81
CA GLY A 7 -2.87 6.80 6.54
C GLY A 7 -4.16 6.98 5.75
N ALA A 8 -4.21 7.94 4.81
CA ALA A 8 -5.41 8.18 4.00
C ALA A 8 -5.71 7.02 3.04
N ALA A 9 -4.65 6.39 2.53
CA ALA A 9 -4.76 5.22 1.66
C ALA A 9 -5.41 4.03 2.39
N HIS A 10 -5.04 3.76 3.65
CA HIS A 10 -5.59 2.63 4.41
C HIS A 10 -7.10 2.78 4.66
N GLU A 11 -7.55 3.96 5.11
CA GLU A 11 -8.96 4.24 5.35
C GLU A 11 -9.79 4.14 4.05
N ALA A 12 -9.28 4.67 2.94
CA ALA A 12 -9.94 4.59 1.64
C ALA A 12 -10.06 3.15 1.11
N LEU A 13 -9.00 2.34 1.28
CA LEU A 13 -9.02 0.94 0.89
C LEU A 13 -10.03 0.11 1.71
N ILE A 14 -10.19 0.43 2.99
CA ILE A 14 -11.22 -0.18 3.85
C ILE A 14 -12.62 0.24 3.41
N GLY A 15 -12.84 1.54 3.18
CA GLY A 15 -14.14 2.07 2.73
C GLY A 15 -14.59 1.53 1.37
N ARG A 16 -13.66 1.08 0.53
CA ARG A 16 -13.91 0.48 -0.80
C ARG A 16 -14.01 -1.05 -0.79
N GLY A 17 -13.84 -1.71 0.34
CA GLY A 17 -13.80 -3.17 0.42
C GLY A 17 -12.53 -3.80 -0.18
N VAL A 18 -11.53 -3.01 -0.58
CA VAL A 18 -10.24 -3.52 -1.07
C VAL A 18 -9.50 -4.23 0.07
N LEU A 19 -9.57 -3.65 1.26
CA LEU A 19 -9.13 -4.27 2.50
C LEU A 19 -10.34 -4.43 3.43
N VAL A 20 -10.30 -5.43 4.30
CA VAL A 20 -11.28 -5.63 5.35
C VAL A 20 -10.55 -5.96 6.66
N ASN A 21 -11.08 -5.48 7.78
CA ASN A 21 -10.63 -5.93 9.10
C ASN A 21 -11.55 -7.06 9.57
N ASP A 22 -10.96 -8.14 10.05
CA ASP A 22 -11.67 -9.19 10.78
C ASP A 22 -10.98 -9.49 12.12
N GLU A 23 -11.45 -10.54 12.81
CA GLU A 23 -10.93 -10.94 14.12
C GLU A 23 -9.45 -11.37 14.09
N GLU A 24 -8.95 -11.79 12.93
CA GLU A 24 -7.56 -12.23 12.73
C GLU A 24 -6.66 -11.10 12.19
N GLY A 25 -7.25 -9.97 11.78
CA GLY A 25 -6.55 -8.75 11.39
C GLY A 25 -6.96 -8.22 10.01
N LEU A 26 -6.01 -7.58 9.32
CA LEU A 26 -6.25 -6.98 8.01
C LEU A 26 -6.18 -8.06 6.92
N LYS A 27 -7.24 -8.19 6.12
CA LYS A 27 -7.32 -9.10 4.97
C LYS A 27 -7.63 -8.33 3.68
N VAL A 28 -7.38 -8.98 2.54
CA VAL A 28 -7.82 -8.48 1.23
C VAL A 28 -9.29 -8.82 1.08
N GLY A 29 -10.13 -7.82 0.80
CA GLY A 29 -11.53 -8.05 0.52
C GLY A 29 -11.78 -8.51 -0.92
N PRO A 30 -13.01 -8.88 -1.27
CA PRO A 30 -13.38 -9.38 -2.61
C PRO A 30 -12.97 -8.43 -3.74
N GLU A 31 -13.13 -7.13 -3.54
CA GLU A 31 -12.80 -6.08 -4.49
C GLU A 31 -11.28 -5.88 -4.62
N GLY A 32 -10.54 -6.22 -3.56
CA GLY A 32 -9.11 -6.00 -3.49
C GLY A 32 -8.30 -6.88 -4.43
N LEU A 33 -8.77 -8.11 -4.68
CA LEU A 33 -8.10 -9.02 -5.62
C LEU A 33 -8.06 -8.42 -7.03
N ALA A 34 -9.20 -7.90 -7.51
CA ALA A 34 -9.28 -7.25 -8.82
C ALA A 34 -8.45 -5.96 -8.87
N TRP A 35 -8.48 -5.18 -7.78
CA TRP A 35 -7.73 -3.92 -7.67
C TRP A 35 -6.21 -4.13 -7.75
N PHE A 36 -5.66 -5.09 -7.00
CA PHE A 36 -4.25 -5.44 -7.08
C PHE A 36 -3.89 -6.04 -8.44
N ARG A 37 -4.76 -6.88 -9.00
CA ARG A 37 -4.53 -7.51 -10.31
C ARG A 37 -4.50 -6.49 -11.45
N TRP A 38 -5.28 -5.42 -11.39
CA TRP A 38 -5.20 -4.30 -12.34
C TRP A 38 -3.82 -3.61 -12.34
N MET A 39 -3.13 -3.61 -11.19
CA MET A 39 -1.74 -3.13 -11.06
C MET A 39 -0.69 -4.19 -11.44
N GLY A 40 -1.11 -5.38 -11.85
CA GLY A 40 -0.22 -6.52 -12.11
C GLY A 40 0.28 -7.23 -10.85
N ILE A 41 -0.37 -7.02 -9.71
CA ILE A 41 -0.03 -7.67 -8.43
C ILE A 41 -0.99 -8.84 -8.23
N ASP A 42 -0.49 -10.08 -8.33
CA ASP A 42 -1.29 -11.28 -8.03
C ASP A 42 -1.22 -11.61 -6.54
N ALA A 43 -2.33 -11.37 -5.82
CA ALA A 43 -2.40 -11.62 -4.39
C ALA A 43 -2.23 -13.12 -4.03
N GLY A 44 -2.59 -14.05 -4.92
CA GLY A 44 -2.40 -15.48 -4.72
C GLY A 44 -0.94 -15.89 -4.82
N GLU A 45 -0.20 -15.35 -5.79
CA GLU A 45 1.26 -15.56 -5.88
C GLU A 45 2.00 -14.92 -4.69
N VAL A 46 1.59 -13.71 -4.31
CA VAL A 46 2.16 -12.98 -3.17
C VAL A 46 1.89 -13.69 -1.83
N ALA A 47 0.76 -14.40 -1.71
CA ALA A 47 0.38 -15.17 -0.51
C ALA A 47 1.25 -16.42 -0.27
N ASN A 48 1.91 -16.97 -1.30
CA ASN A 48 2.76 -18.15 -1.18
C ASN A 48 4.10 -17.89 -0.45
N GLY A 49 4.39 -16.62 -0.10
CA GLY A 49 5.59 -16.24 0.64
C GLY A 49 5.49 -16.45 2.15
N ARG A 50 6.64 -16.39 2.84
CA ARG A 50 6.73 -16.48 4.32
C ARG A 50 6.19 -15.26 5.07
N ARG A 51 5.87 -14.16 4.39
CA ARG A 51 5.41 -12.90 5.00
C ARG A 51 3.89 -12.89 5.05
N ALA A 52 3.30 -12.28 6.07
CA ALA A 52 1.87 -11.98 6.08
C ALA A 52 1.46 -11.24 4.79
N LEU A 53 0.37 -11.68 4.17
CA LEU A 53 -0.13 -11.14 2.90
C LEU A 53 -0.37 -9.63 3.00
N CYS A 54 -1.13 -9.22 4.01
CA CYS A 54 -1.34 -7.84 4.40
C CYS A 54 -1.41 -7.72 5.93
N ARG A 55 -1.03 -6.56 6.46
CA ARG A 55 -1.25 -6.17 7.86
C ARG A 55 -1.38 -4.67 7.97
N ALA A 56 -2.18 -4.19 8.90
CA ALA A 56 -2.15 -2.80 9.31
C ALA A 56 -0.86 -2.57 10.13
N CYS A 57 -0.03 -1.62 9.73
CA CYS A 57 1.12 -1.18 10.51
C CYS A 57 0.89 0.27 10.92
N LEU A 58 1.04 0.56 12.22
CA LEU A 58 0.91 1.91 12.74
C LEU A 58 2.15 2.72 12.35
N ASP A 59 1.96 3.74 11.54
CA ASP A 59 2.94 4.80 11.39
C ASP A 59 2.93 5.63 12.67
N TRP A 60 3.99 5.51 13.47
CA TRP A 60 4.12 6.21 14.74
C TRP A 60 4.27 7.73 14.60
N SER A 61 4.70 8.21 13.42
CA SER A 61 4.84 9.63 13.14
C SER A 61 3.50 10.26 12.75
N GLU A 62 2.68 9.55 11.97
CA GLU A 62 1.36 10.04 11.53
C GLU A 62 0.22 9.64 12.48
N ARG A 63 0.46 8.66 13.36
CA ARG A 63 -0.55 7.93 14.14
C ARG A 63 -1.66 7.33 13.27
N ARG A 64 -1.32 6.88 12.07
CA ARG A 64 -2.27 6.26 11.12
C ARG A 64 -1.78 4.90 10.67
N HIS A 65 -2.73 4.00 10.38
CA HIS A 65 -2.39 2.68 9.86
C HIS A 65 -2.03 2.78 8.37
N HIS A 66 -1.00 2.06 7.96
CA HIS A 66 -0.63 1.88 6.56
C HIS A 66 -0.62 0.39 6.20
N LEU A 67 -0.76 0.10 4.91
CA LEU A 67 -0.65 -1.27 4.40
C LEU A 67 0.82 -1.71 4.50
N ALA A 68 1.04 -2.77 5.28
CA ALA A 68 2.31 -3.49 5.32
C ALA A 68 2.07 -4.97 4.95
N GLY A 69 3.13 -5.77 4.92
CA GLY A 69 3.09 -7.15 4.43
C GLY A 69 3.48 -7.23 2.96
N ALA A 70 3.27 -8.41 2.39
CA ALA A 70 3.75 -8.72 1.04
C ALA A 70 3.06 -7.86 -0.04
N LEU A 71 1.77 -7.54 0.12
CA LEU A 71 1.04 -6.62 -0.77
C LEU A 71 1.51 -5.17 -0.65
N GLY A 72 1.79 -4.70 0.57
CA GLY A 72 2.34 -3.35 0.77
C GLY A 72 3.70 -3.18 0.09
N ALA A 73 4.54 -4.22 0.13
CA ALA A 73 5.81 -4.24 -0.60
C ALA A 73 5.62 -4.27 -2.11
N ALA A 74 4.72 -5.12 -2.63
CA ALA A 74 4.42 -5.20 -4.06
C ALA A 74 3.88 -3.88 -4.62
N LEU A 75 2.94 -3.24 -3.89
CA LEU A 75 2.42 -1.92 -4.24
C LEU A 75 3.54 -0.87 -4.27
N PHE A 76 4.46 -0.92 -3.29
CA PHE A 76 5.57 0.02 -3.25
C PHE A 76 6.50 -0.16 -4.46
N GLU A 77 6.87 -1.39 -4.82
CA GLU A 77 7.69 -1.65 -6.01
C GLU A 77 6.98 -1.22 -7.30
N TRP A 78 5.66 -1.39 -7.38
CA TRP A 78 4.87 -0.88 -8.51
C TRP A 78 4.91 0.66 -8.61
N VAL A 79 4.78 1.37 -7.49
CA VAL A 79 4.94 2.85 -7.42
C VAL A 79 6.34 3.28 -7.87
N LEU A 80 7.39 2.54 -7.51
CA LEU A 80 8.75 2.80 -7.96
C LEU A 80 8.90 2.58 -9.48
N ALA A 81 8.34 1.49 -10.00
CA ALA A 81 8.38 1.14 -11.43
C ALA A 81 7.70 2.19 -12.32
N LEU A 82 6.65 2.84 -11.81
CA LEU A 82 5.97 3.95 -12.50
C LEU A 82 6.72 5.30 -12.40
N GLY A 83 7.82 5.37 -11.66
CA GLY A 83 8.55 6.63 -11.42
C GLY A 83 7.81 7.61 -10.52
N TRP A 84 6.79 7.15 -9.79
CA TRP A 84 6.01 7.97 -8.87
C TRP A 84 6.77 8.25 -7.58
N ALA A 85 7.67 7.34 -7.21
CA ALA A 85 8.63 7.55 -6.14
C ALA A 85 10.00 6.99 -6.51
N ARG A 86 11.03 7.41 -5.77
CA ARG A 86 12.38 6.84 -5.84
C ARG A 86 12.98 6.72 -4.46
N ARG A 87 13.82 5.69 -4.28
CA ARG A 87 14.66 5.54 -3.08
C ARG A 87 15.86 6.48 -3.18
N VAL A 88 16.26 7.06 -2.07
CA VAL A 88 17.56 7.75 -1.95
C VAL A 88 18.61 6.69 -1.58
N PRO A 89 19.71 6.56 -2.34
CA PRO A 89 20.78 5.60 -2.04
C PRO A 89 21.24 5.67 -0.59
N ASP A 90 21.55 4.52 -0.02
CA ASP A 90 22.11 4.36 1.33
C ASP A 90 21.27 4.98 2.46
N SER A 91 19.96 5.16 2.23
CA SER A 91 19.05 5.72 3.23
C SER A 91 17.70 5.03 3.23
N ARG A 92 16.90 5.28 4.27
CA ARG A 92 15.48 4.88 4.34
C ARG A 92 14.55 5.92 3.69
N ILE A 93 15.09 6.94 3.04
CA ILE A 93 14.32 8.05 2.49
C ILE A 93 13.73 7.64 1.14
N VAL A 94 12.44 7.89 0.99
CA VAL A 94 11.70 7.77 -0.27
C VAL A 94 11.26 9.17 -0.66
N ILE A 95 11.52 9.54 -1.92
CA ILE A 95 11.09 10.81 -2.50
C ILE A 95 9.98 10.52 -3.50
N CYS A 96 8.80 11.07 -3.27
CA CYS A 96 7.70 11.04 -4.22
C CYS A 96 7.80 12.21 -5.19
N THR A 97 7.47 11.99 -6.45
CA THR A 97 7.34 13.08 -7.43
C THR A 97 5.98 13.77 -7.23
N PRO A 98 5.83 15.07 -7.57
CA PRO A 98 4.53 15.73 -7.48
C PRO A 98 3.42 15.01 -8.29
N GLN A 99 3.77 14.52 -9.48
CA GLN A 99 2.88 13.67 -10.28
C GLN A 99 2.54 12.38 -9.56
N GLY A 100 3.55 11.68 -9.01
CA GLY A 100 3.35 10.45 -8.26
C GLY A 100 2.45 10.64 -7.04
N GLU A 101 2.56 11.76 -6.33
CA GLU A 101 1.67 12.10 -5.22
C GLU A 101 0.21 12.30 -5.66
N ALA A 102 0.00 12.97 -6.80
CA ALA A 102 -1.33 13.18 -7.35
C ALA A 102 -1.94 11.87 -7.86
N SER A 103 -1.18 11.11 -8.65
CA SER A 103 -1.62 9.83 -9.21
C SER A 103 -1.87 8.78 -8.14
N PHE A 104 -1.00 8.68 -7.13
CA PHE A 104 -1.20 7.75 -6.01
C PHE A 104 -2.46 8.08 -5.23
N ARG A 105 -2.75 9.37 -4.98
CA ARG A 105 -3.98 9.79 -4.32
C ARG A 105 -5.22 9.42 -5.13
N GLY A 106 -5.17 9.63 -6.44
CA GLY A 106 -6.27 9.28 -7.36
C GLY A 106 -6.60 7.78 -7.42
N LEU A 107 -5.74 6.90 -6.90
CA LEU A 107 -6.08 5.47 -6.73
C LEU A 107 -7.13 5.24 -5.64
N PHE A 108 -7.27 6.18 -4.71
CA PHE A 108 -8.08 6.07 -3.51
C PHE A 108 -9.31 6.99 -3.54
N GLU A 109 -9.32 7.99 -4.42
CA GLU A 109 -10.48 8.85 -4.76
C GLU A 109 -11.41 8.16 -5.76
#